data_AF-A0A6P1PV60-F1
#
_entry.id   AF-A0A6P1PV60-F1
#
_cell.length_a   1.000
_cell.length_b   1.000
_cell.length_c   1.000
_cell.angle_alpha   90.00
_cell.angle_beta   90.00
_cell.angle_gamma   90.00
#
_symmetry.space_group_name_H-M   'P 1'
#
loop_
_entity.id
_entity.type
_entity.pdbx_description
1 polymer ?
#
loop_
_entity_poly.entity_id
_entity_poly.type
_entity_poly.pdbx_seq_one_letter_code
_entity_poly.pdbx_strand_id
1 'polypeptide(L)'
;MNGYRFNEGYLSLPSDVEDSTMNIFRLKALQATLVISREQLAADLKPDDYFQQQMQLLRKSMKNFLPGEKRPVTLTQSPAIPCYEFSCQFQQQGKSIHQQLLMAVNDRQVLVFAFTRHSPFDAESIACWQSIKESICLTQTSPGEAV
;
A
#
# COMPACT_ATOMS: atom_id res chain seq x y z
N MET A 1 -5.69 0.55 -27.03
CA MET A 1 -5.18 1.80 -26.44
C MET A 1 -6.16 2.15 -25.36
N ASN A 2 -5.72 2.19 -24.11
CA ASN A 2 -6.60 2.33 -22.95
C ASN A 2 -6.35 3.71 -22.33
N GLY A 3 -7.41 4.38 -21.90
CA GLY A 3 -7.29 5.70 -21.26
C GLY A 3 -6.74 5.56 -19.84
N TYR A 4 -5.71 6.34 -19.51
CA TYR A 4 -5.15 6.41 -18.16
C TYR A 4 -5.30 7.84 -17.62
N ARG A 5 -5.87 7.98 -16.41
CA ARG A 5 -6.02 9.25 -15.72
C ARG A 5 -5.05 9.34 -14.55
N PHE A 6 -4.35 10.45 -14.47
CA PHE A 6 -3.52 10.82 -13.32
C PHE A 6 -3.96 12.20 -12.82
N ASN A 7 -3.29 12.72 -11.79
CA ASN A 7 -3.75 13.92 -11.10
C ASN A 7 -3.75 15.16 -12.01
N GLU A 8 -2.75 15.31 -12.88
CA GLU A 8 -2.56 16.47 -13.74
C GLU A 8 -3.20 16.33 -15.13
N GLY A 9 -3.69 15.15 -15.50
CA GLY A 9 -4.24 14.96 -16.84
C GLY A 9 -4.62 13.52 -17.20
N TYR A 10 -4.59 13.25 -18.51
CA TYR A 10 -4.90 11.96 -19.09
C TYR A 10 -3.91 11.62 -20.21
N LEU A 11 -3.71 10.34 -20.46
CA LEU A 11 -2.93 9.82 -21.58
C LEU A 11 -3.53 8.51 -22.09
N SER A 12 -3.13 8.06 -23.27
CA SER A 12 -3.55 6.76 -23.82
C SER A 12 -2.37 5.81 -23.83
N LEU A 13 -2.51 4.67 -23.15
CA LEU A 13 -1.49 3.62 -23.08
C LEU A 13 -1.81 2.48 -24.05
N PRO A 14 -0.82 1.69 -24.49
CA PRO A 14 -1.07 0.38 -25.08
C PRO A 14 -1.90 -0.51 -24.13
N SER A 15 -2.60 -1.50 -24.68
CA SER A 15 -3.46 -2.40 -23.89
C SER A 15 -2.67 -3.37 -22.99
N ASP A 16 -1.39 -3.58 -23.27
CA ASP A 16 -0.50 -4.51 -22.56
C ASP A 16 0.48 -3.73 -21.67
N VAL A 17 -0.06 -2.96 -20.73
CA VAL A 17 0.73 -2.20 -19.75
C VAL A 17 0.36 -2.65 -18.34
N GLU A 18 1.39 -3.01 -17.58
CA GLU A 18 1.28 -3.22 -16.13
C GLU A 18 1.41 -1.86 -15.42
N ASP A 19 0.39 -1.45 -14.66
CA ASP A 19 0.44 -0.22 -13.86
C ASP A 19 1.26 -0.42 -12.59
N SER A 20 2.51 0.04 -12.61
CA SER A 20 3.42 0.07 -11.46
C SER A 20 3.54 1.46 -10.83
N THR A 21 2.52 2.31 -10.95
CA THR A 21 2.57 3.71 -10.49
C THR A 21 2.73 3.81 -8.97
N MET A 22 3.67 4.66 -8.55
CA MET A 22 3.86 5.03 -7.15
C MET A 22 3.45 6.49 -6.91
N ASN A 23 2.61 6.72 -5.90
CA ASN A 23 2.42 8.07 -5.35
C ASN A 23 3.25 8.22 -4.08
N ILE A 24 3.92 9.36 -3.92
CA ILE A 24 4.76 9.65 -2.75
C ILE A 24 4.35 11.02 -2.20
N PHE A 25 3.82 11.02 -0.98
CA PHE A 25 3.41 12.22 -0.27
C PHE A 25 4.32 12.45 0.93
N ARG A 26 4.86 13.67 1.08
CA ARG A 26 5.69 14.05 2.22
C ARG A 26 4.87 14.86 3.22
N LEU A 27 4.58 14.27 4.38
CA LEU A 27 3.87 14.92 5.47
C LEU A 27 4.90 15.58 6.40
N LYS A 28 5.36 16.78 6.01
CA LYS A 28 6.49 17.46 6.65
C LYS A 28 6.29 17.70 8.15
N ALA A 29 5.08 18.09 8.58
CA ALA A 29 4.76 18.33 9.99
C ALA A 29 4.98 17.08 10.86
N LEU A 30 4.64 15.90 10.34
CA LEU A 30 4.75 14.62 11.03
C LEU A 30 6.10 13.92 10.82
N GLN A 31 6.99 14.53 10.02
CA GLN A 31 8.22 13.92 9.52
C GLN A 31 7.97 12.52 8.94
N ALA A 32 6.89 12.40 8.16
CA ALA A 32 6.40 11.14 7.63
C ALA A 32 6.31 11.17 6.10
N THR A 33 6.31 9.99 5.49
CA THR A 33 6.04 9.80 4.06
C THR A 33 4.94 8.77 3.89
N LEU A 34 3.94 9.06 3.07
CA LEU A 34 2.95 8.10 2.61
C LEU A 34 3.31 7.69 1.19
N VAL A 35 3.53 6.40 0.98
CA VAL A 35 3.70 5.81 -0.36
C VAL A 35 2.48 4.98 -0.69
N ILE A 36 1.96 5.12 -1.91
CA ILE A 36 0.94 4.22 -2.47
C ILE A 36 1.57 3.54 -3.68
N SER A 37 1.72 2.22 -3.64
CA SER A 37 2.18 1.40 -4.77
C SER A 37 1.07 0.49 -5.28
N ARG A 38 1.15 0.16 -6.57
CA ARG A 38 0.29 -0.82 -7.24
C ARG A 38 1.14 -1.98 -7.69
N GLU A 39 0.61 -3.17 -7.53
CA GLU A 39 1.20 -4.40 -8.06
C GLU A 39 0.07 -5.29 -8.59
N GLN A 40 0.35 -6.01 -9.68
CA GLN A 40 -0.57 -6.97 -10.24
C GLN A 40 -0.22 -8.37 -9.72
N LEU A 41 -1.17 -9.06 -9.09
CA LEU A 41 -0.97 -10.46 -8.70
C LEU A 41 -0.94 -11.34 -9.94
N ALA A 42 0.06 -12.23 -10.00
CA ALA A 42 0.09 -13.32 -10.98
C ALA A 42 -1.19 -14.17 -10.88
N ALA A 43 -1.64 -14.70 -12.03
CA ALA A 43 -2.97 -15.31 -12.22
C ALA A 43 -3.29 -16.51 -11.30
N ASP A 44 -2.28 -17.14 -10.72
CA ASP A 44 -2.37 -18.27 -9.79
C ASP A 44 -1.99 -17.91 -8.34
N LEU A 45 -1.41 -16.74 -8.11
CA LEU A 45 -0.92 -16.33 -6.79
C LEU A 45 -2.06 -15.82 -5.90
N LYS A 46 -2.27 -16.45 -4.74
CA LYS A 46 -3.25 -15.97 -3.77
C LYS A 46 -2.72 -14.76 -2.99
N PRO A 47 -3.58 -13.84 -2.54
CA PRO A 47 -3.16 -12.65 -1.79
C PRO A 47 -2.40 -12.98 -0.49
N ASP A 48 -2.77 -14.05 0.21
CA ASP A 48 -2.05 -14.49 1.41
C ASP A 48 -0.66 -15.02 1.10
N ASP A 49 -0.52 -15.80 0.02
CA ASP A 49 0.78 -16.32 -0.43
C ASP A 49 1.70 -15.15 -0.87
N TYR A 50 1.15 -14.19 -1.61
CA TYR A 50 1.84 -12.96 -1.96
C TYR A 50 2.33 -12.20 -0.71
N PHE A 51 1.45 -12.00 0.29
CA PHE A 51 1.84 -11.35 1.53
C PHE A 51 2.99 -12.09 2.23
N GLN A 52 2.93 -13.43 2.32
CA GLN A 52 4.00 -14.22 2.93
C GLN A 52 5.32 -14.09 2.16
N GLN A 53 5.29 -14.11 0.82
CA GLN A 53 6.46 -13.90 -0.02
C GLN A 53 7.09 -12.52 0.23
N GLN A 54 6.28 -11.45 0.26
CA GLN A 54 6.77 -10.10 0.54
C GLN A 54 7.39 -9.99 1.94
N MET A 55 6.77 -10.59 2.95
CA MET A 55 7.33 -10.61 4.30
C MET A 55 8.64 -11.39 4.39
N GLN A 56 8.79 -12.49 3.63
CA GLN A 56 10.05 -13.22 3.55
C GLN A 56 11.15 -12.41 2.86
N LEU A 57 10.82 -11.68 1.79
CA LEU A 57 11.76 -10.80 1.10
C LEU A 57 12.23 -9.67 2.02
N LEU A 58 11.32 -9.02 2.75
CA LEU A 58 11.68 -7.98 3.73
C LEU A 58 12.55 -8.54 4.85
N ARG A 59 12.22 -9.71 5.41
CA ARG A 59 13.06 -10.37 6.43
C ARG A 59 14.48 -10.65 5.97
N LYS A 60 14.66 -11.04 4.70
CA LYS A 60 15.98 -11.34 4.14
C LYS A 60 16.79 -10.09 3.80
N SER A 61 16.11 -9.01 3.39
CA SER A 61 16.76 -7.80 2.86
C SER A 61 16.97 -6.70 3.90
N MET A 62 16.13 -6.64 4.94
CA MET A 62 16.13 -5.54 5.90
C MET A 62 16.80 -5.92 7.21
N LYS A 63 17.79 -5.13 7.62
CA LYS A 63 18.53 -5.33 8.87
C LYS A 63 17.60 -5.07 10.06
N ASN A 64 17.66 -5.94 11.08
CA ASN A 64 16.85 -5.83 12.30
C ASN A 64 15.35 -5.71 12.01
N PHE A 65 14.85 -6.48 11.04
CA PHE A 65 13.44 -6.47 10.66
C PHE A 65 12.57 -7.10 11.74
N LEU A 66 11.59 -6.33 12.20
CA LEU A 66 10.60 -6.68 13.21
C LEU A 66 9.20 -6.49 12.60
N PRO A 67 8.54 -7.56 12.13
CA PRO A 67 7.18 -7.48 11.63
C PRO A 67 6.19 -7.44 12.79
N GLY A 68 5.16 -6.60 12.64
CA GLY A 68 3.94 -6.65 13.45
C GLY A 68 2.97 -7.71 12.93
N GLU A 69 1.86 -7.86 13.65
CA GLU A 69 0.79 -8.78 13.29
C GLU A 69 -0.02 -8.26 12.09
N LYS A 70 -0.32 -9.16 11.15
CA LYS A 70 -1.30 -8.92 10.07
C LYS A 70 -2.70 -9.01 10.65
N ARG A 71 -3.48 -7.94 10.54
CA ARG A 71 -4.86 -7.86 11.04
C ARG A 71 -5.81 -7.48 9.90
N PRO A 72 -6.96 -8.15 9.74
CA PRO A 72 -7.97 -7.72 8.78
C PRO A 72 -8.53 -6.35 9.20
N VAL A 73 -8.85 -5.51 8.23
CA VAL A 73 -9.47 -4.20 8.46
C VAL A 73 -10.53 -3.93 7.40
N THR A 74 -11.61 -3.27 7.79
CA THR A 74 -12.67 -2.85 6.87
C THR A 74 -12.53 -1.35 6.62
N LEU A 75 -12.41 -0.95 5.36
CA LEU A 75 -12.42 0.47 4.99
C LEU A 75 -13.86 0.98 4.94
N THR A 76 -14.14 2.09 5.63
CA THR A 76 -15.49 2.65 5.76
C THR A 76 -16.14 2.95 4.42
N GLN A 77 -15.39 3.52 3.47
CA GLN A 77 -15.90 3.86 2.14
C GLN A 77 -15.77 2.72 1.12
N SER A 78 -15.22 1.57 1.52
CA SER A 78 -14.96 0.42 0.62
C SER A 78 -15.05 -0.92 1.34
N PRO A 79 -16.19 -1.23 2.01
CA PRO A 79 -16.30 -2.38 2.91
C PRO A 79 -16.21 -3.74 2.21
N ALA A 80 -16.43 -3.78 0.89
CA ALA A 80 -16.39 -5.00 0.09
C ALA A 80 -14.97 -5.37 -0.40
N ILE A 81 -13.97 -4.50 -0.23
CA ILE A 81 -12.60 -4.75 -0.67
C ILE A 81 -11.79 -5.35 0.49
N PRO A 82 -11.26 -6.58 0.35
CA PRO A 82 -10.40 -7.19 1.36
C PRO A 82 -9.19 -6.32 1.66
N CYS A 83 -9.03 -5.94 2.93
CA CYS A 83 -7.90 -5.15 3.39
C CYS A 83 -7.25 -5.75 4.64
N TYR A 84 -5.94 -5.56 4.76
CA TYR A 84 -5.16 -5.98 5.91
C TYR A 84 -4.21 -4.87 6.33
N GLU A 85 -4.10 -4.65 7.62
CA GLU A 85 -3.09 -3.76 8.20
C GLU A 85 -2.01 -4.54 8.93
N PHE A 86 -0.80 -4.02 8.89
CA PHE A 86 0.34 -4.54 9.63
C PHE A 86 1.36 -3.42 9.82
N SER A 87 2.26 -3.59 10.78
CA SER A 87 3.39 -2.69 10.96
C SER A 87 4.70 -3.42 10.72
N CYS A 88 5.76 -2.67 10.47
CA CYS A 88 7.11 -3.21 10.56
C CYS A 88 8.09 -2.14 11.03
N GLN A 89 9.20 -2.62 11.61
CA GLN A 89 10.34 -1.81 11.95
C GLN A 89 11.60 -2.46 11.40
N PHE A 90 12.53 -1.66 10.87
CA PHE A 90 13.83 -2.15 10.43
C PHE A 90 14.87 -1.02 10.39
N GLN A 91 16.11 -1.36 10.08
CA GLN A 91 17.18 -0.40 9.83
C GLN A 91 17.53 -0.33 8.35
N GLN A 92 17.61 0.88 7.82
CA GLN A 92 18.08 1.16 6.47
C GLN A 92 19.09 2.30 6.51
N GLN A 93 20.30 2.07 5.97
CA GLN A 93 21.39 3.06 5.94
C GLN A 93 21.66 3.72 7.30
N GLY A 94 21.65 2.92 8.37
CA GLY A 94 21.89 3.38 9.74
C GLY A 94 20.72 4.12 10.41
N LYS A 95 19.58 4.29 9.74
CA LYS A 95 18.37 4.92 10.29
C LYS A 95 17.33 3.86 10.68
N SER A 96 16.65 4.07 11.80
CA SER A 96 15.44 3.31 12.14
C SER A 96 14.32 3.73 11.20
N ILE A 97 13.58 2.75 10.68
CA ILE A 97 12.40 2.93 9.86
C ILE A 97 11.24 2.27 10.61
N HIS A 98 10.15 3.01 10.76
CA HIS A 98 8.90 2.52 11.32
C HIS A 98 7.81 2.72 10.28
N GLN A 99 7.07 1.66 9.96
CA GLN A 99 6.00 1.70 8.98
C GLN A 99 4.69 1.17 9.55
N GLN A 100 3.61 1.87 9.23
CA GLN A 100 2.25 1.36 9.26
C GLN A 100 1.82 1.10 7.82
N LEU A 101 1.34 -0.10 7.55
CA LEU A 101 0.96 -0.53 6.21
C LEU A 101 -0.51 -0.93 6.17
N LEU A 102 -1.16 -0.60 5.05
CA LEU A 102 -2.45 -1.11 4.66
C LEU A 102 -2.31 -1.74 3.27
N MET A 103 -2.68 -3.00 3.13
CA MET A 103 -2.75 -3.70 1.87
C MET A 103 -4.22 -3.91 1.51
N ALA A 104 -4.66 -3.38 0.37
CA ALA A 104 -5.98 -3.61 -0.20
C ALA A 104 -5.84 -4.50 -1.44
N VAL A 105 -6.76 -5.45 -1.60
CA VAL A 105 -6.76 -6.41 -2.71
C VAL A 105 -8.06 -6.24 -3.48
N ASN A 106 -7.99 -5.59 -4.64
CA ASN A 106 -9.13 -5.35 -5.51
C ASN A 106 -9.03 -6.30 -6.71
N ASP A 107 -9.72 -7.43 -6.62
CA ASP A 107 -9.54 -8.58 -7.51
C ASP A 107 -8.08 -9.07 -7.55
N ARG A 108 -7.34 -8.76 -8.62
CA ARG A 108 -5.92 -9.12 -8.76
C ARG A 108 -4.98 -7.92 -8.59
N GLN A 109 -5.50 -6.71 -8.46
CA GLN A 109 -4.69 -5.53 -8.18
C GLN A 109 -4.48 -5.38 -6.68
N VAL A 110 -3.22 -5.30 -6.27
CA VAL A 110 -2.81 -5.01 -4.90
C VAL A 110 -2.43 -3.54 -4.81
N LEU A 111 -3.02 -2.85 -3.84
CA LEU A 111 -2.58 -1.52 -3.42
C LEU A 111 -1.94 -1.61 -2.05
N VAL A 112 -0.74 -1.06 -1.90
CA VAL A 112 -0.07 -0.94 -0.61
C VAL A 112 0.10 0.53 -0.27
N PHE A 113 -0.46 0.91 0.87
CA PHE A 113 -0.27 2.21 1.51
C PHE A 113 0.77 2.03 2.61
N ALA A 114 1.95 2.63 2.45
CA ALA A 114 3.03 2.55 3.43
C ALA A 114 3.26 3.94 4.05
N PHE A 115 2.79 4.11 5.28
CA PHE A 115 3.02 5.31 6.07
C PHE A 115 4.27 5.14 6.92
N THR A 116 5.30 5.94 6.64
CA THR A 116 6.68 5.72 7.08
C THR A 116 7.19 6.88 7.91
N ARG A 117 7.87 6.58 9.03
CA ARG A 117 8.58 7.55 9.88
C ARG A 117 9.98 7.04 10.24
N HIS A 118 10.88 7.97 10.56
CA HIS A 118 12.22 7.68 11.10
C HIS A 118 12.27 7.59 12.62
N SER A 119 11.11 7.72 13.27
CA SER A 119 10.89 7.60 14.70
C SER A 119 9.68 6.71 14.96
N PRO A 120 9.52 6.16 16.17
CA PRO A 120 8.28 5.50 16.57
C PRO A 120 7.06 6.39 16.34
N PHE A 121 5.92 5.76 16.11
CA PHE A 121 4.64 6.43 15.96
C PHE A 121 4.17 7.02 17.30
N ASP A 122 3.79 8.30 17.28
CA ASP A 122 3.20 9.06 18.39
C ASP A 122 1.70 9.26 18.17
N ALA A 123 1.01 9.84 19.16
CA ALA A 123 -0.44 10.02 19.09
C ALA A 123 -0.91 10.81 17.86
N GLU A 124 -0.17 11.86 17.46
CA GLU A 124 -0.52 12.69 16.32
C GLU A 124 -0.40 11.93 14.99
N SER A 125 0.72 11.24 14.78
CA SER A 125 0.92 10.43 13.58
C SER A 125 -0.02 9.21 13.52
N ILE A 126 -0.37 8.62 14.65
CA ILE A 126 -1.38 7.56 14.73
C ILE A 126 -2.74 8.10 14.31
N ALA A 127 -3.17 9.24 14.86
CA ALA A 127 -4.44 9.87 14.51
C ALA A 127 -4.50 10.22 13.01
N CYS A 128 -3.43 10.81 12.47
CA CYS A 128 -3.33 11.11 11.05
C CYS A 128 -3.45 9.85 10.19
N TRP A 129 -2.77 8.76 10.56
CA TRP A 129 -2.87 7.50 9.83
C TRP A 129 -4.30 6.93 9.85
N GLN A 130 -4.99 6.99 10.99
CA GLN A 130 -6.40 6.55 11.06
C GLN A 130 -7.29 7.40 10.15
N SER A 131 -7.17 8.74 10.18
CA SER A 131 -7.95 9.62 9.31
C SER A 131 -7.66 9.38 7.81
N ILE A 132 -6.41 9.08 7.44
CA ILE A 132 -6.06 8.68 6.08
C ILE A 132 -6.85 7.43 5.72
N LYS A 133 -6.76 6.35 6.52
CA LYS A 133 -7.46 5.09 6.24
C LYS A 133 -8.97 5.26 6.13
N GLU A 134 -9.57 6.05 7.01
CA GLU A 134 -11.02 6.34 6.98
C GLU A 134 -11.46 7.09 5.72
N SER A 135 -10.57 7.88 5.12
CA SER A 135 -10.82 8.63 3.89
C SER A 135 -10.64 7.80 2.61
N ILE A 136 -10.04 6.60 2.69
CA ILE A 136 -9.78 5.77 1.51
C ILE A 136 -11.10 5.28 0.92
N CYS A 137 -11.38 5.71 -0.30
CA CYS A 137 -12.46 5.24 -1.15
C CYS A 137 -11.86 4.64 -2.42
N LEU A 138 -11.95 3.32 -2.54
CA LEU A 138 -11.46 2.55 -3.68
C LEU A 138 -12.62 2.25 -4.62
N THR A 139 -12.42 2.50 -5.91
CA THR A 139 -13.34 2.04 -6.95
C THR A 139 -13.16 0.54 -7.13
N GLN A 140 -14.24 -0.23 -7.04
CA GLN A 140 -14.18 -1.64 -7.41
C GLN A 140 -13.81 -1.75 -8.88
N THR A 141 -12.81 -2.59 -9.19
CA THR A 141 -12.51 -2.92 -10.58
C THR A 141 -13.47 -4.04 -10.95
N SER A 142 -14.45 -3.75 -11.82
CA SER A 142 -15.32 -4.79 -12.35
C SER A 142 -14.48 -5.79 -13.16
N PRO A 143 -14.67 -7.11 -12.98
CA PRO A 143 -14.02 -8.10 -13.83
C PRO A 143 -14.66 -8.01 -15.22
N GLY A 144 -14.08 -7.20 -16.11
CA GLY A 144 -14.52 -7.09 -17.49
C GLY A 144 -14.52 -5.69 -18.11
N GLU A 145 -14.33 -4.61 -17.36
CA GLU A 145 -14.16 -3.27 -17.97
C GLU A 145 -12.68 -2.97 -18.20
N ALA A 146 -12.10 -3.72 -19.14
CA ALA A 146 -11.05 -3.13 -19.96
C ALA A 146 -11.72 -2.03 -20.80
N VAL A 147 -11.46 -0.77 -20.46
CA VAL A 147 -11.76 0.38 -21.32
C VAL A 147 -10.73 0.47 -22.43
#